data_AF-A0A023FGT4-F1
#
_entry.id   AF-A0A023FGT4-F1
#
_cell.length_a   1.000
_cell.length_b   1.000
_cell.length_c   1.000
_cell.angle_alpha   90.00
_cell.angle_beta   90.00
_cell.angle_gamma   90.00
#
_symmetry.space_group_name_H-M   'P 1'
#
loop_
_entity.id
_entity.type
_entity.pdbx_description
1 polymer ?
#
loop_
_entity_poly.entity_id
_entity_poly.type
_entity_poly.pdbx_seq_one_letter_code
_entity_poly.pdbx_strand_id
1 'polypeptide(L)'
;DKKIITTTRSHSSPIINSCIESMKPDEVLRVGGAGHKVLLLIEGKAHAYVFPSKGCKKWDTCAPEAILHATGGLLTDIHGNRLQYHKDVDHVNSGGVLATCLREQHEWFKNHIPPEVAKTLPVPPTQS
;
A
#
# COMPACT_ATOMS: atom_id res chain seq x y z
N ASP A 1 2.30 -19.58 7.69
CA ASP A 1 2.92 -18.27 7.98
C ASP A 1 1.89 -17.24 8.37
N LYS A 2 2.22 -16.39 9.34
CA LYS A 2 1.34 -15.35 9.90
C LYS A 2 1.23 -14.18 8.91
N LYS A 3 0.03 -13.66 8.68
CA LYS A 3 -0.25 -12.49 7.84
C LYS A 3 -0.59 -11.28 8.71
N ILE A 4 0.42 -10.45 8.93
CA ILE A 4 0.28 -9.19 9.67
C ILE A 4 0.18 -8.04 8.67
N ILE A 5 -0.93 -7.30 8.70
CA ILE A 5 -1.16 -6.15 7.83
C ILE A 5 -1.05 -4.86 8.63
N THR A 6 -0.30 -3.88 8.16
CA THR A 6 -0.31 -2.54 8.73
C THR A 6 -1.16 -1.58 7.89
N THR A 7 -1.89 -0.69 8.55
CA THR A 7 -2.70 0.33 7.88
C THR A 7 -2.83 1.59 8.75
N THR A 8 -3.54 2.59 8.24
CA THR A 8 -3.77 3.87 8.92
C THR A 8 -4.46 3.71 10.28
N ARG A 9 -4.01 4.50 11.26
CA ARG A 9 -4.67 4.65 12.56
C ARG A 9 -5.90 5.57 12.52
N SER A 10 -5.78 6.70 11.84
CA SER A 10 -6.70 7.85 11.99
C SER A 10 -7.59 8.10 10.76
N HIS A 11 -7.37 7.38 9.67
CA HIS A 11 -8.14 7.52 8.43
C HIS A 11 -8.81 6.20 8.04
N SER A 12 -9.32 5.46 9.03
CA SER A 12 -10.03 4.21 8.78
C SER A 12 -11.37 4.48 8.07
N SER A 13 -11.78 3.56 7.20
CA SER A 13 -13.09 3.60 6.56
C SER A 13 -13.61 2.16 6.39
N PRO A 14 -14.92 1.97 6.18
CA PRO A 14 -15.49 0.65 5.89
C PRO A 14 -14.81 -0.03 4.69
N ILE A 15 -14.44 0.73 3.66
CA ILE A 15 -13.74 0.25 2.47
C ILE A 15 -12.35 -0.31 2.83
N ILE A 16 -11.58 0.41 3.65
CA ILE A 16 -10.26 -0.04 4.09
C ILE A 16 -10.38 -1.32 4.93
N ASN A 17 -11.34 -1.35 5.87
CA ASN A 17 -11.53 -2.50 6.74
C ASN A 17 -11.98 -3.74 5.95
N SER A 18 -12.96 -3.61 5.06
CA SER A 18 -13.44 -4.70 4.20
C SER A 18 -12.33 -5.25 3.29
N CYS A 19 -11.51 -4.37 2.70
CA CYS A 19 -10.34 -4.77 1.92
C CYS A 19 -9.36 -5.61 2.76
N ILE A 20 -9.01 -5.13 3.94
CA ILE A 20 -8.09 -5.85 4.85
C ILE A 20 -8.69 -7.18 5.30
N GLU A 21 -9.97 -7.22 5.69
CA GLU A 21 -10.66 -8.43 6.13
C GLU A 21 -10.73 -9.51 5.03
N SER A 22 -10.89 -9.12 3.77
CA SER A 22 -10.88 -10.05 2.64
C SER A 22 -9.56 -10.82 2.49
N MET A 23 -8.46 -10.24 2.97
CA MET A 23 -7.13 -10.85 2.98
C MET A 23 -6.92 -11.84 4.14
N LYS A 24 -7.91 -11.96 5.05
CA LYS A 24 -7.89 -12.84 6.24
C LYS A 24 -6.57 -12.70 7.03
N PRO A 25 -6.23 -11.50 7.55
CA PRO A 25 -5.01 -11.29 8.33
C PRO A 25 -5.13 -11.97 9.69
N ASP A 26 -4.01 -12.44 10.21
CA ASP A 26 -3.91 -12.90 11.60
C ASP A 26 -3.84 -11.72 12.56
N GLU A 27 -3.34 -10.57 12.10
CA GLU A 27 -3.20 -9.36 12.91
C GLU A 27 -3.23 -8.09 12.03
N VAL A 28 -3.82 -7.01 12.56
CA VAL A 28 -3.89 -5.71 11.89
C VAL A 28 -3.27 -4.61 12.76
N LEU A 29 -2.13 -4.09 12.34
CA LEU A 29 -1.40 -3.00 13.02
C LEU A 29 -1.88 -1.64 12.51
N ARG A 30 -2.65 -0.91 13.32
CA ARG A 30 -3.15 0.43 12.98
C ARG A 30 -2.23 1.52 13.52
N VAL A 31 -1.38 2.07 12.65
CA VAL A 31 -0.36 3.07 13.04
C VAL A 31 -0.38 4.33 12.14
N GLY A 32 0.13 5.44 12.70
CA GLY A 32 0.31 6.69 11.97
C GLY A 32 1.61 6.73 11.17
N GLY A 33 1.65 7.56 10.11
CA GLY A 33 2.84 7.82 9.28
C GLY A 33 3.04 6.80 8.15
N ALA A 34 3.20 7.26 6.91
CA ALA A 34 3.46 6.38 5.77
C ALA A 34 4.85 5.73 5.88
N GLY A 35 5.89 6.53 6.17
CA GLY A 35 7.24 6.03 6.40
C GLY A 35 7.34 5.02 7.54
N HIS A 36 6.64 5.25 8.66
CA HIS A 36 6.61 4.29 9.77
C HIS A 36 6.02 2.94 9.36
N LYS A 37 4.94 2.93 8.56
CA LYS A 37 4.36 1.67 8.05
C LYS A 37 5.31 0.90 7.15
N VAL A 38 6.11 1.59 6.34
CA VAL A 38 7.16 0.97 5.53
C VAL A 38 8.29 0.43 6.40
N LEU A 39 8.71 1.15 7.45
CA LEU A 39 9.68 0.65 8.42
C LEU A 39 9.20 -0.65 9.09
N LEU A 40 7.92 -0.76 9.45
CA LEU A 40 7.38 -2.01 9.98
C LEU A 40 7.52 -3.20 9.02
N LEU A 41 7.47 -2.96 7.70
CA LEU A 41 7.73 -4.00 6.70
C LEU A 41 9.20 -4.41 6.71
N ILE A 42 10.11 -3.42 6.69
CA ILE A 42 11.56 -3.64 6.66
C ILE A 42 12.03 -4.36 7.94
N GLU A 43 11.45 -4.03 9.09
CA GLU A 43 11.75 -4.65 10.39
C GLU A 43 11.10 -6.03 10.58
N GLY A 44 10.33 -6.53 9.60
CA GLY A 44 9.63 -7.82 9.69
C GLY A 44 8.47 -7.84 10.69
N LYS A 45 8.00 -6.67 11.15
CA LYS A 45 6.87 -6.54 12.07
C LYS A 45 5.52 -6.58 11.36
N ALA A 46 5.49 -6.28 10.07
CA ALA A 46 4.33 -6.42 9.19
C ALA A 46 4.75 -7.04 7.86
N HIS A 47 3.81 -7.71 7.18
CA HIS A 47 4.03 -8.38 5.90
C HIS A 47 3.54 -7.53 4.72
N ALA A 48 2.45 -6.77 4.93
CA ALA A 48 1.93 -5.84 3.95
C ALA A 48 1.46 -4.53 4.58
N TYR A 49 1.65 -3.44 3.85
CA TYR A 49 1.02 -2.14 4.09
C TYR A 49 -0.11 -1.99 3.07
N VAL A 50 -1.36 -1.94 3.55
CA VAL A 50 -2.56 -1.87 2.70
C VAL A 50 -3.35 -0.60 3.02
N PHE A 51 -3.46 0.30 2.04
CA PHE A 51 -4.22 1.54 2.15
C PHE A 51 -4.97 1.87 0.85
N PRO A 52 -6.16 1.29 0.64
CA PRO A 52 -7.01 1.55 -0.52
C PRO A 52 -7.81 2.84 -0.31
N SER A 53 -7.11 3.97 -0.22
CA SER A 53 -7.76 5.29 -0.11
C SER A 53 -6.88 6.41 -0.65
N LYS A 54 -7.53 7.48 -1.09
CA LYS A 54 -6.88 8.74 -1.44
C LYS A 54 -6.49 9.45 -0.15
N GLY A 55 -5.21 9.48 0.17
CA GLY A 55 -4.75 10.13 1.40
C GLY A 55 -3.26 10.42 1.43
N CYS A 56 -2.45 9.50 0.90
CA CYS A 56 -1.03 9.73 0.72
C CYS A 56 -0.76 10.60 -0.51
N LYS A 57 0.27 11.43 -0.41
CA LYS A 57 0.86 12.16 -1.53
C LYS A 57 2.24 11.61 -1.87
N LYS A 58 2.81 12.09 -2.97
CA LYS A 58 4.12 11.65 -3.46
C LYS A 58 5.23 11.79 -2.41
N TRP A 59 5.24 12.86 -1.62
CA TRP A 59 6.22 13.04 -0.54
C TRP A 59 6.06 12.05 0.62
N ASP A 60 4.87 11.46 0.82
CA ASP A 60 4.67 10.44 1.86
C ASP A 60 5.26 9.09 1.47
N THR A 61 5.39 8.81 0.16
CA THR A 61 5.81 7.50 -0.36
C THR A 61 7.18 7.49 -1.03
N CYS A 62 7.67 8.60 -1.59
CA CYS A 62 8.92 8.65 -2.37
C CYS A 62 10.14 8.10 -1.60
N ALA A 63 10.47 8.70 -0.45
CA ALA A 63 11.62 8.26 0.33
C ALA A 63 11.42 6.84 0.93
N PRO A 64 10.25 6.50 1.52
CA PRO A 64 10.02 5.14 2.01
C PRO A 64 10.08 4.06 0.92
N GLU A 65 9.53 4.31 -0.28
CA GLU A 65 9.59 3.40 -1.41
C GLU A 65 11.03 3.11 -1.83
N ALA A 66 11.87 4.14 -1.92
CA ALA A 66 13.27 3.96 -2.30
C ALA A 66 14.01 3.03 -1.33
N ILE A 67 13.79 3.19 -0.02
CA ILE A 67 14.39 2.32 1.01
C ILE A 67 13.82 0.90 0.91
N LEU A 68 12.50 0.76 0.80
CA LEU A 68 11.85 -0.56 0.68
C LEU A 68 12.33 -1.32 -0.56
N HIS A 69 12.52 -0.64 -1.69
CA HIS A 69 13.08 -1.23 -2.89
C HIS A 69 14.53 -1.69 -2.70
N ALA A 70 15.35 -0.91 -1.99
CA ALA A 70 16.72 -1.29 -1.67
C ALA A 70 16.80 -2.56 -0.80
N THR A 71 15.77 -2.86 -0.01
CA THR A 71 15.67 -4.10 0.79
C THR A 71 14.96 -5.24 0.05
N GLY A 72 14.66 -5.10 -1.25
CA GLY A 72 14.02 -6.14 -2.07
C GLY A 72 12.49 -6.13 -2.09
N GLY A 73 11.86 -5.15 -1.43
CA GLY A 73 10.41 -4.99 -1.40
C GLY A 73 9.83 -4.31 -2.64
N LEU A 74 8.53 -4.02 -2.57
CA LEU A 74 7.78 -3.36 -3.62
C LEU A 74 6.69 -2.46 -3.03
N LEU A 75 6.58 -1.24 -3.54
CA LEU A 75 5.47 -0.32 -3.28
C LEU A 75 4.81 0.09 -4.61
N THR A 76 3.48 0.02 -4.66
CA THR A 76 2.66 0.37 -5.82
C THR A 76 1.38 1.07 -5.36
N ASP A 77 0.54 1.46 -6.33
CA ASP A 77 -0.89 1.64 -6.06
C ASP A 77 -1.58 0.28 -5.83
N ILE A 78 -2.88 0.28 -5.50
CA ILE A 78 -3.62 -0.98 -5.27
C ILE A 78 -3.83 -1.83 -6.54
N HIS A 79 -3.61 -1.26 -7.72
CA HIS A 79 -3.74 -1.93 -9.00
C HIS A 79 -2.42 -2.58 -9.44
N GLY A 80 -1.33 -2.35 -8.71
CA GLY A 80 0.02 -2.82 -9.02
C GLY A 80 0.83 -1.89 -9.91
N ASN A 81 0.36 -0.67 -10.19
CA ASN A 81 1.11 0.32 -10.95
C ASN A 81 2.18 0.97 -10.08
N ARG A 82 3.37 1.17 -10.64
CA ARG A 82 4.44 1.93 -9.97
C ARG A 82 4.02 3.37 -9.77
N LEU A 83 4.34 3.93 -8.60
CA LEU A 83 4.15 5.35 -8.35
C LEU A 83 5.16 6.15 -9.17
N GLN A 84 4.73 7.31 -9.67
CA GLN A 84 5.54 8.22 -10.45
C GLN A 84 5.85 9.47 -9.64
N TYR A 85 7.08 9.98 -9.74
CA TYR A 85 7.60 11.07 -8.88
C TYR A 85 8.15 12.27 -9.66
N HIS A 86 7.96 12.34 -10.98
CA HIS A 86 8.43 13.46 -11.78
C HIS A 86 7.60 14.73 -11.53
N LYS A 87 8.13 15.89 -11.93
CA LYS A 87 7.55 17.21 -11.60
C LYS A 87 6.09 17.44 -12.05
N ASP A 88 5.64 16.73 -13.09
CA ASP A 88 4.35 16.97 -13.76
C ASP A 88 3.25 15.98 -13.32
N VAL A 89 3.53 15.08 -12.36
CA VAL A 89 2.54 14.13 -11.84
C VAL A 89 1.56 14.79 -10.88
N ASP A 90 0.35 14.24 -10.79
CA ASP A 90 -0.52 14.53 -9.66
C ASP A 90 0.17 14.14 -8.34
N HIS A 91 0.24 15.08 -7.41
CA HIS A 91 0.84 14.87 -6.10
C HIS A 91 0.05 13.85 -5.26
N VAL A 92 -1.22 13.62 -5.53
CA VAL A 92 -2.06 12.66 -4.78
C VAL A 92 -1.83 11.24 -5.29
N ASN A 93 -1.67 10.27 -4.38
CA ASN A 93 -1.70 8.85 -4.72
C ASN A 93 -3.16 8.39 -4.80
N SER A 94 -3.82 8.73 -5.91
CA SER A 94 -5.25 8.52 -6.10
C SER A 94 -5.64 7.03 -6.17
N GLY A 95 -4.71 6.17 -6.59
CA GLY A 95 -4.85 4.71 -6.61
C GLY A 95 -4.53 4.04 -5.27
N GLY A 96 -4.41 4.79 -4.17
CA GLY A 96 -4.03 4.23 -2.87
C GLY A 96 -2.57 3.77 -2.81
N VAL A 97 -2.25 2.94 -1.81
CA VAL A 97 -0.90 2.40 -1.59
C VAL A 97 -1.00 0.93 -1.18
N LEU A 98 -0.20 0.10 -1.84
CA LEU A 98 0.10 -1.28 -1.46
C LEU A 98 1.61 -1.43 -1.36
N ALA A 99 2.12 -1.98 -0.27
CA ALA A 99 3.53 -2.29 -0.15
C ALA A 99 3.77 -3.62 0.56
N THR A 100 4.82 -4.33 0.15
CA THR A 100 5.25 -5.61 0.76
C THR A 100 6.76 -5.65 0.91
N CYS A 101 7.24 -6.35 1.96
CA CYS A 101 8.67 -6.54 2.18
C CYS A 101 9.28 -7.51 1.16
N LEU A 102 8.54 -8.54 0.77
CA LEU A 102 8.93 -9.49 -0.27
C LEU A 102 8.11 -9.26 -1.54
N ARG A 103 8.78 -9.14 -2.68
CA ARG A 103 8.13 -8.91 -3.99
C ARG A 103 7.24 -10.08 -4.41
N GLU A 104 7.61 -11.31 -4.08
CA GLU A 104 6.82 -12.52 -4.35
C GLU A 104 5.45 -12.53 -3.66
N GLN A 105 5.32 -11.87 -2.51
CA GLN A 105 4.06 -11.75 -1.78
C GLN A 105 3.14 -10.68 -2.39
N HIS A 106 3.70 -9.75 -3.15
CA HIS A 106 3.00 -8.56 -3.63
C HIS A 106 1.80 -8.90 -4.52
N GLU A 107 1.99 -9.80 -5.49
CA GLU A 107 0.91 -10.24 -6.38
C GLU A 107 -0.20 -10.96 -5.62
N TRP A 108 0.12 -11.69 -4.55
CA TRP A 108 -0.90 -12.31 -3.72
C TRP A 108 -1.79 -11.25 -3.06
N PHE A 109 -1.20 -10.25 -2.41
CA PHE A 109 -1.97 -9.18 -1.75
C PHE A 109 -2.80 -8.37 -2.75
N LYS A 110 -2.22 -8.03 -3.91
CA LYS A 110 -2.93 -7.34 -5.00
C LYS A 110 -4.14 -8.14 -5.47
N ASN A 111 -3.98 -9.44 -5.74
CA ASN A 111 -5.07 -10.30 -6.22
C ASN A 111 -6.16 -10.55 -5.17
N HIS A 112 -5.89 -10.25 -3.89
CA HIS A 112 -6.86 -10.31 -2.80
C HIS A 112 -7.49 -8.95 -2.48
N ILE A 113 -7.22 -7.91 -3.27
CA ILE A 113 -7.98 -6.66 -3.18
C ILE A 113 -9.35 -6.88 -3.84
N PRO A 114 -10.46 -6.68 -3.13
CA PRO A 114 -11.78 -6.94 -3.70
C PRO A 114 -12.06 -6.04 -4.92
N PRO A 115 -12.66 -6.56 -6.01
CA PRO A 115 -12.93 -5.77 -7.21
C PRO A 115 -13.77 -4.53 -6.95
N GLU A 116 -14.71 -4.59 -6.00
CA GLU A 116 -15.52 -3.45 -5.55
C GLU A 116 -14.69 -2.35 -4.91
N VAL A 117 -13.65 -2.71 -4.15
CA VAL A 117 -12.71 -1.74 -3.58
C VAL A 117 -11.86 -1.15 -4.70
N ALA A 118 -11.32 -1.99 -5.59
CA ALA A 118 -10.49 -1.55 -6.70
C ALA A 118 -11.21 -0.53 -7.59
N LYS A 119 -12.49 -0.75 -7.91
CA LYS A 119 -13.32 0.15 -8.73
C LYS A 119 -13.57 1.53 -8.09
N THR A 120 -13.44 1.67 -6.77
CA THR A 120 -13.62 2.97 -6.10
C THR A 120 -12.43 3.91 -6.30
N LEU A 121 -11.27 3.38 -6.71
CA LEU A 121 -10.05 4.15 -6.90
C LEU A 121 -9.67 4.20 -8.38
N PRO A 122 -9.35 5.40 -8.91
CA PRO A 122 -8.96 5.54 -10.30
C PRO A 122 -7.68 4.74 -10.57
N VAL A 123 -7.64 4.08 -11.72
CA VAL A 123 -6.40 3.56 -12.30
C VAL A 123 -5.68 4.76 -12.91
N PRO A 124 -4.50 5.16 -12.41
CA PRO A 124 -3.73 6.22 -13.04
C PRO A 124 -3.42 5.84 -14.49
N PRO A 125 -3.40 6.80 -15.44
CA PRO A 125 -3.01 6.50 -16.80
C PRO A 125 -1.60 5.88 -16.80
N THR A 126 -1.48 4.70 -17.39
CA THR A 126 -0.20 4.09 -17.73
C THR A 126 0.40 4.96 -18.82
N GLN A 127 1.36 5.82 -18.47
CA GLN A 127 2.13 6.52 -19.49
C GLN A 127 3.08 5.50 -20.12
N SER A 128 2.93 5.35 -21.44
CA SER A 128 3.74 4.53 -22.35
C SER A 128 5.22 4.81 -22.25
#